data_AF-A0A948BD97-F1
#
_entry.id   AF-A0A948BD97-F1
#
_cell.length_a   1.000
_cell.length_b   1.000
_cell.length_c   1.000
_cell.angle_alpha   90.00
_cell.angle_beta   90.00
_cell.angle_gamma   90.00
#
_symmetry.space_group_name_H-M   'P 1'
#
loop_
_entity.id
_entity.type
_entity.pdbx_description
1 polymer ?
#
loop_
_entity_poly.entity_id
_entity_poly.type
_entity_poly.pdbx_seq_one_letter_code
_entity_poly.pdbx_strand_id
1 'polypeptide(L)'
;MGGRSRAASQILSANGFAHVFNLSGGIKAFQGITARGPETLGLELFSGAENAVDLLVVAFSLEDGLRDFYLSMESKMIQQEVQKLFAQLASIEIKHQQRLLKEYNRLTGKNFSIDEFRTQKVANILEGGLTTDEYIRAFGADINSATDVVELAMSIEGQALDLYMRAGERTTGDAEKKVLLDIAAEEHTHLRLLGKLLDRME
;
A
#
# COMPACT_ATOMS: atom_id res chain seq x y z
N MET A 1 24.81 5.14 -17.27
CA MET A 1 24.22 4.89 -15.93
C MET A 1 22.88 4.19 -16.11
N GLY A 2 22.48 3.28 -15.20
CA GLY A 2 21.31 2.39 -15.35
C GLY A 2 21.62 0.90 -15.61
N GLY A 3 22.84 0.43 -15.28
CA GLY A 3 23.29 -0.93 -15.61
C GLY A 3 22.41 -2.06 -15.06
N ARG A 4 21.84 -1.89 -13.85
CA ARG A 4 20.94 -2.88 -13.23
C ARG A 4 19.59 -2.98 -13.96
N SER A 5 18.94 -1.86 -14.26
CA SER A 5 17.67 -1.83 -15.00
C SER A 5 17.81 -2.42 -16.40
N ARG A 6 18.93 -2.12 -17.08
CA ARG A 6 19.27 -2.73 -18.37
C ARG A 6 19.50 -4.24 -18.27
N ALA A 7 20.24 -4.70 -17.27
CA ALA A 7 20.48 -6.14 -17.07
C ALA A 7 19.16 -6.87 -16.79
N ALA A 8 18.30 -6.31 -15.93
CA ALA A 8 16.97 -6.87 -15.64
C ALA A 8 16.09 -6.93 -16.90
N SER A 9 16.05 -5.87 -17.71
CA SER A 9 15.26 -5.87 -18.95
C SER A 9 15.76 -6.89 -19.97
N GLN A 10 17.08 -7.10 -20.06
CA GLN A 10 17.67 -8.15 -20.90
C GLN A 10 17.29 -9.56 -20.40
N ILE A 11 17.32 -9.80 -19.09
CA ILE A 11 16.89 -11.07 -18.49
C ILE A 11 15.42 -11.33 -18.80
N LEU A 12 14.52 -10.35 -18.60
CA LEU A 12 13.10 -10.50 -18.91
C LEU A 12 12.87 -10.78 -20.40
N SER A 13 13.56 -10.05 -21.29
CA SER A 13 13.47 -10.28 -22.74
C SER A 13 13.92 -11.69 -23.12
N ALA A 14 15.01 -12.17 -22.50
CA ALA A 14 15.52 -13.53 -22.73
C ALA A 14 14.59 -14.63 -22.20
N ASN A 15 13.75 -14.32 -21.21
CA ASN A 15 12.75 -15.25 -20.64
C ASN A 15 11.37 -15.17 -21.33
N GLY A 16 11.30 -14.59 -22.53
CA GLY A 16 10.11 -14.64 -23.37
C GLY A 16 9.03 -13.59 -23.05
N PHE A 17 9.34 -12.57 -22.26
CA PHE A 17 8.42 -11.45 -22.06
C PHE A 17 8.33 -10.62 -23.35
N ALA A 18 7.12 -10.49 -23.91
CA ALA A 18 6.89 -9.84 -25.20
C ALA A 18 7.10 -8.31 -25.19
N HIS A 19 6.80 -7.67 -24.06
CA HIS A 19 6.94 -6.22 -23.90
C HIS A 19 7.77 -5.93 -22.66
N VAL A 20 9.01 -5.48 -22.87
CA VAL A 20 9.92 -5.10 -21.80
C VAL A 20 10.29 -3.62 -21.94
N PHE A 21 9.90 -2.85 -20.95
CA PHE A 21 10.22 -1.43 -20.86
C PHE A 21 11.45 -1.24 -19.96
N ASN A 22 12.32 -0.29 -20.30
CA ASN A 22 13.44 0.10 -19.47
C ASN A 22 13.49 1.63 -19.39
N LEU A 23 13.59 2.16 -18.17
CA LEU A 23 13.74 3.59 -17.94
C LEU A 23 15.10 4.06 -18.47
N SER A 24 15.09 4.99 -19.43
CA SER A 24 16.31 5.62 -19.95
C SER A 24 17.06 6.34 -18.82
N GLY A 25 18.31 5.95 -18.59
CA GLY A 25 19.13 6.43 -17.45
C GLY A 25 18.91 5.66 -16.13
N GLY A 26 17.91 4.78 -16.07
CA GLY A 26 17.53 3.99 -14.90
C GLY A 26 17.03 4.86 -13.75
N ILE A 27 16.98 4.30 -12.53
CA ILE A 27 16.51 5.02 -11.34
C ILE A 27 17.27 6.34 -11.08
N LYS A 28 18.52 6.45 -11.56
CA LYS A 28 19.32 7.68 -11.44
C LYS A 28 18.82 8.85 -12.30
N ALA A 29 17.98 8.58 -13.29
CA ALA A 29 17.36 9.59 -14.14
C ALA A 29 15.87 9.77 -13.84
N PHE A 30 15.32 9.01 -12.88
CA PHE A 30 13.95 9.16 -12.45
C PHE A 30 13.80 10.45 -11.62
N GLN A 31 12.80 11.26 -11.96
CA GLN A 31 12.56 12.57 -11.33
C GLN A 31 11.32 12.59 -10.43
N GLY A 32 10.57 11.50 -10.36
CA GLY A 32 9.40 11.37 -9.48
C GLY A 32 9.75 10.85 -8.09
N ILE A 33 8.72 10.43 -7.37
CA ILE A 33 8.84 9.91 -6.00
C ILE A 33 9.53 8.53 -5.95
N THR A 34 10.60 8.43 -5.15
CA THR A 34 11.33 7.16 -4.91
C THR A 34 11.07 6.61 -3.51
N ALA A 35 11.01 5.29 -3.37
CA ALA A 35 10.91 4.63 -2.07
C ALA A 35 12.01 5.12 -1.11
N ARG A 36 11.65 5.37 0.15
CA ARG A 36 12.54 5.87 1.20
C ARG A 36 12.58 4.93 2.39
N GLY A 37 13.69 4.96 3.12
CA GLY A 37 13.89 4.15 4.31
C GLY A 37 14.64 2.83 4.02
N PRO A 38 15.00 2.10 5.09
CA PRO A 38 15.64 0.79 4.95
C PRO A 38 14.65 -0.25 4.41
N GLU A 39 15.16 -1.34 3.85
CA GLU A 39 14.35 -2.52 3.52
C GLU A 39 13.60 -3.06 4.75
N THR A 40 14.04 -2.77 5.96
CA THR A 40 13.34 -3.22 7.17
C THR A 40 12.18 -2.33 7.60
N LEU A 41 11.95 -1.19 6.95
CA LEU A 41 10.89 -0.25 7.33
C LEU A 41 9.51 -0.93 7.29
N GLY A 42 8.72 -0.78 8.36
CA GLY A 42 7.40 -1.41 8.49
C GLY A 42 7.42 -2.90 8.80
N LEU A 43 8.52 -3.62 8.56
CA LEU A 43 8.68 -5.01 8.99
C LEU A 43 8.81 -5.15 10.51
N GLU A 44 9.02 -4.06 11.23
CA GLU A 44 8.90 -4.04 12.69
C GLU A 44 7.48 -4.35 13.19
N LEU A 45 6.47 -4.23 12.32
CA LEU A 45 5.10 -4.71 12.56
C LEU A 45 4.95 -6.22 12.33
N PHE A 46 5.95 -6.87 11.73
CA PHE A 46 5.95 -8.29 11.35
C PHE A 46 7.29 -8.95 11.75
N SER A 47 7.40 -9.36 13.01
CA SER A 47 8.53 -10.13 13.53
C SER A 47 8.70 -11.51 12.87
N GLY A 48 7.66 -12.01 12.19
CA GLY A 48 7.59 -13.35 11.60
C GLY A 48 7.18 -14.43 12.60
N ALA A 49 6.99 -14.06 13.87
CA ALA A 49 6.47 -14.94 14.92
C ALA A 49 4.98 -14.69 15.22
N GLU A 50 4.35 -13.73 14.52
CA GLU A 50 2.93 -13.44 14.64
C GLU A 50 2.11 -14.67 14.27
N ASN A 51 1.11 -14.97 15.09
CA ASN A 51 0.05 -15.87 14.66
C ASN A 51 -0.93 -15.10 13.74
N ALA A 52 -1.79 -15.82 13.02
CA ALA A 52 -2.79 -15.21 12.14
C ALA A 52 -3.64 -14.10 12.80
N VAL A 53 -3.90 -14.16 14.11
CA VAL A 53 -4.73 -13.15 14.80
C VAL A 53 -4.00 -11.82 14.89
N ASP A 54 -2.72 -11.82 15.26
CA ASP A 54 -1.91 -10.60 15.36
C ASP A 54 -1.74 -9.95 13.98
N LEU A 55 -1.52 -10.76 12.95
CA LEU A 55 -1.43 -10.33 11.57
C LEU A 55 -2.70 -9.57 11.11
N LEU A 56 -3.87 -10.11 11.44
CA LEU A 56 -5.16 -9.49 11.07
C LEU A 56 -5.37 -8.13 11.75
N VAL A 57 -4.86 -7.95 12.97
CA VAL A 57 -4.92 -6.66 13.68
C VAL A 57 -4.02 -5.63 13.02
N VAL A 58 -2.80 -6.03 12.64
CA VAL A 58 -1.86 -5.15 11.92
C VAL A 58 -2.43 -4.76 10.57
N ALA A 59 -2.86 -5.74 9.76
CA ALA A 59 -3.47 -5.48 8.47
C ALA A 59 -4.66 -4.53 8.57
N PHE A 60 -5.58 -4.78 9.50
CA PHE A 60 -6.73 -3.90 9.71
C PHE A 60 -6.31 -2.46 10.06
N SER A 61 -5.26 -2.29 10.86
CA SER A 61 -4.78 -0.97 11.26
C SER A 61 -4.20 -0.20 10.07
N LEU A 62 -3.47 -0.88 9.18
CA LEU A 62 -2.91 -0.28 7.96
C LEU A 62 -4.02 0.15 7.01
N GLU A 63 -5.01 -0.70 6.78
CA GLU A 63 -6.19 -0.44 5.95
C GLU A 63 -7.02 0.74 6.49
N ASP A 64 -7.12 0.89 7.81
CA ASP A 64 -7.75 2.06 8.44
C ASP A 64 -6.94 3.33 8.25
N GLY A 65 -5.61 3.24 8.31
CA GLY A 65 -4.71 4.32 7.97
C GLY A 65 -4.88 4.79 6.52
N LEU A 66 -4.84 3.86 5.56
CA LEU A 66 -5.05 4.12 4.12
C LEU A 66 -6.40 4.77 3.85
N ARG A 67 -7.47 4.25 4.46
CA ARG A 67 -8.81 4.85 4.39
C ARG A 67 -8.81 6.30 4.89
N ASP A 68 -8.20 6.57 6.04
CA ASP A 68 -8.14 7.90 6.63
C ASP A 68 -7.30 8.86 5.75
N PHE A 69 -6.23 8.36 5.13
CA PHE A 69 -5.46 9.10 4.13
C PHE A 69 -6.32 9.50 2.93
N TYR A 70 -7.04 8.55 2.34
CA TYR A 70 -7.91 8.82 1.19
C TYR A 70 -8.98 9.86 1.49
N LEU A 71 -9.66 9.73 2.62
CA LEU A 71 -10.67 10.71 3.06
C LEU A 71 -10.06 12.09 3.33
N SER A 72 -8.87 12.14 3.93
CA SER A 72 -8.16 13.39 4.18
C SER A 72 -7.82 14.11 2.88
N MET A 73 -7.29 13.38 1.90
CA MET A 73 -6.91 13.95 0.61
C MET A 73 -8.13 14.30 -0.25
N GLU A 74 -9.18 13.47 -0.26
CA GLU A 74 -10.46 13.78 -0.93
C GLU A 74 -10.97 15.17 -0.52
N SER A 75 -10.97 15.47 0.78
CA SER A 75 -11.47 16.74 1.32
C SER A 75 -10.63 17.97 0.92
N LYS A 76 -9.39 17.76 0.49
CA LYS A 76 -8.42 18.81 0.13
C LYS A 76 -8.34 19.07 -1.37
N MET A 77 -8.75 18.10 -2.19
CA MET A 77 -8.66 18.19 -3.65
C MET A 77 -9.80 19.04 -4.24
N ILE A 78 -9.51 19.72 -5.36
CA ILE A 78 -10.51 20.49 -6.14
C ILE A 78 -10.97 19.67 -7.36
N GLN A 79 -10.09 18.83 -7.90
CA GLN A 79 -10.31 18.02 -9.09
C GLN A 79 -11.30 16.89 -8.77
N GLN A 80 -12.50 16.96 -9.36
CA GLN A 80 -13.60 16.02 -9.08
C GLN A 80 -13.23 14.56 -9.36
N GLU A 81 -12.37 14.31 -10.35
CA GLU A 81 -11.92 12.95 -10.67
C GLU A 81 -11.02 12.34 -9.58
N VAL A 82 -10.17 13.15 -8.95
CA VAL A 82 -9.34 12.74 -7.82
C VAL A 82 -10.22 12.49 -6.59
N GLN A 83 -11.12 13.44 -6.28
CA GLN A 83 -12.10 13.27 -5.20
C GLN A 83 -12.90 11.98 -5.36
N LYS A 84 -13.45 11.75 -6.56
CA LYS A 84 -14.24 10.56 -6.86
C LYS A 84 -13.44 9.27 -6.69
N LEU A 85 -12.19 9.24 -7.17
CA LEU A 85 -11.36 8.05 -7.01
C LEU A 85 -11.02 7.82 -5.54
N PHE A 86 -10.66 8.86 -4.80
CA PHE A 86 -10.25 8.72 -3.40
C PHE A 86 -11.44 8.31 -2.50
N ALA A 87 -12.63 8.84 -2.75
CA ALA A 87 -13.86 8.37 -2.13
C ALA A 87 -14.14 6.89 -2.44
N GLN A 88 -13.87 6.47 -3.68
CA GLN A 88 -14.02 5.07 -4.10
C GLN A 88 -13.01 4.17 -3.39
N LEU A 89 -11.73 4.55 -3.33
CA LEU A 89 -10.68 3.78 -2.65
C LEU A 89 -10.97 3.67 -1.15
N ALA A 90 -11.31 4.78 -0.48
CA ALA A 90 -11.75 4.76 0.93
C ALA A 90 -12.95 3.81 1.18
N SER A 91 -13.86 3.70 0.21
CA SER A 91 -15.00 2.77 0.28
C SER A 91 -14.61 1.32 0.05
N ILE A 92 -13.52 1.07 -0.68
CA ILE A 92 -12.93 -0.26 -0.89
C ILE A 92 -12.27 -0.72 0.41
N GLU A 93 -11.51 0.13 1.11
CA GLU A 93 -10.85 -0.23 2.37
C GLU A 93 -11.82 -0.68 3.45
N ILE A 94 -13.03 -0.12 3.50
CA ILE A 94 -14.07 -0.58 4.42
C ILE A 94 -14.40 -2.07 4.19
N LYS A 95 -14.38 -2.53 2.95
CA LYS A 95 -14.64 -3.94 2.62
C LYS A 95 -13.48 -4.84 3.02
N HIS A 96 -12.24 -4.37 2.85
CA HIS A 96 -11.05 -5.08 3.32
C HIS A 96 -11.09 -5.23 4.85
N GLN A 97 -11.33 -4.13 5.56
CA GLN A 97 -11.53 -4.10 7.01
C GLN A 97 -12.62 -5.07 7.49
N GLN A 98 -13.77 -5.09 6.83
CA GLN A 98 -14.86 -6.02 7.15
C GLN A 98 -14.45 -7.48 6.99
N ARG A 99 -13.70 -7.79 5.92
CA ARG A 99 -13.21 -9.15 5.67
C ARG A 99 -12.17 -9.57 6.71
N LEU A 100 -11.22 -8.70 7.04
CA LEU A 100 -10.19 -8.93 8.06
C LEU A 100 -10.83 -9.16 9.43
N LEU A 101 -11.79 -8.31 9.82
CA LEU A 101 -12.53 -8.45 11.08
C LEU A 101 -13.35 -9.74 11.13
N LYS A 102 -14.00 -10.11 10.02
CA LYS A 102 -14.75 -11.36 9.93
C LYS A 102 -13.83 -12.56 10.21
N GLU A 103 -12.63 -12.55 9.64
CA GLU A 103 -11.64 -13.61 9.86
C GLU A 103 -11.10 -13.59 11.29
N TYR A 104 -10.83 -12.42 11.84
CA TYR A 104 -10.41 -12.26 13.23
C TYR A 104 -11.45 -12.83 14.21
N ASN A 105 -12.72 -12.47 14.03
CA ASN A 105 -13.83 -12.97 14.85
C ASN A 105 -13.97 -14.50 14.71
N ARG A 106 -13.80 -15.04 13.50
CA ARG A 106 -13.82 -16.49 13.24
C ARG A 106 -12.71 -17.22 14.00
N LEU A 107 -11.48 -16.71 13.96
CA LEU A 107 -10.32 -17.34 14.60
C LEU A 107 -10.33 -17.22 16.12
N THR A 108 -10.80 -16.09 16.66
CA THR A 108 -10.78 -15.81 18.10
C THR A 108 -12.05 -16.22 18.83
N GLY A 109 -13.14 -16.51 18.09
CA GLY A 109 -14.47 -16.74 18.66
C GLY A 109 -15.12 -15.48 19.23
N LYS A 110 -14.52 -14.31 19.01
CA LYS A 110 -15.08 -13.00 19.42
C LYS A 110 -16.10 -12.53 18.38
N ASN A 111 -16.83 -11.46 18.71
CA ASN A 111 -17.82 -10.85 17.83
C ASN A 111 -17.75 -9.32 17.91
N PHE A 112 -16.59 -8.75 17.60
CA PHE A 112 -16.44 -7.31 17.54
C PHE A 112 -17.14 -6.73 16.30
N SER A 113 -17.76 -5.58 16.47
CA SER A 113 -18.11 -4.65 15.39
C SER A 113 -16.86 -3.95 14.85
N ILE A 114 -16.99 -3.33 13.68
CA ILE A 114 -15.89 -2.58 13.06
C ILE A 114 -15.44 -1.42 13.93
N ASP A 115 -16.36 -0.73 14.59
CA ASP A 115 -16.05 0.41 15.44
C ASP A 115 -15.35 -0.03 16.73
N GLU A 116 -15.78 -1.13 17.35
CA GLU A 116 -15.07 -1.71 18.50
C GLU A 116 -13.66 -2.15 18.11
N PHE A 117 -13.49 -2.77 16.94
CA PHE A 117 -12.19 -3.24 16.49
C PHE A 117 -11.24 -2.07 16.17
N ARG A 118 -11.75 -0.98 15.59
CA ARG A 118 -10.99 0.28 15.40
C ARG A 118 -10.50 0.89 16.71
N THR A 119 -11.12 0.62 17.85
CA THR A 119 -10.61 1.11 19.15
C THR A 119 -9.47 0.26 19.72
N GLN A 120 -9.23 -0.94 19.19
CA GLN A 120 -8.11 -1.80 19.57
C GLN A 120 -6.82 -1.51 18.80
N LYS A 121 -6.73 -0.35 18.12
CA LYS A 121 -5.59 0.07 17.31
C LYS A 121 -4.25 -0.14 18.02
N VAL A 122 -3.30 -0.72 17.28
CA VAL A 122 -1.91 -0.84 17.74
C VAL A 122 -1.16 0.50 17.64
N ALA A 123 -1.61 1.44 16.79
CA ALA A 123 -1.33 2.89 16.84
C ALA A 123 -1.96 3.56 15.59
N ASN A 124 -2.00 4.89 15.52
CA ASN A 124 -2.34 5.66 14.31
C ASN A 124 -1.17 5.61 13.30
N ILE A 125 -0.76 4.42 12.90
CA ILE A 125 0.34 4.17 11.98
C ILE A 125 -0.27 3.92 10.60
N LEU A 126 -0.04 4.82 9.64
CA LEU A 126 0.00 4.42 8.22
C LEU A 126 1.27 3.61 7.96
N GLU A 127 1.26 2.89 6.86
CA GLU A 127 2.28 1.92 6.46
C GLU A 127 3.72 2.38 6.68
N GLY A 128 4.61 1.43 6.96
CA GLY A 128 5.99 1.76 7.31
C GLY A 128 6.18 2.47 8.65
N GLY A 129 5.15 2.64 9.49
CA GLY A 129 5.29 3.29 10.80
C GLY A 129 4.94 4.79 10.81
N LEU A 130 4.52 5.36 9.68
CA LEU A 130 4.40 6.81 9.47
C LEU A 130 2.95 7.26 9.52
N THR A 131 2.69 8.52 9.82
CA THR A 131 1.37 9.18 9.68
C THR A 131 1.24 9.84 8.31
N THR A 132 0.03 10.27 7.93
CA THR A 132 -0.21 11.01 6.66
C THR A 132 0.70 12.24 6.55
N ASP A 133 0.85 13.00 7.63
CA ASP A 133 1.69 14.19 7.66
C ASP A 133 3.18 13.84 7.53
N GLU A 134 3.61 12.70 8.08
CA GLU A 134 4.96 12.21 7.91
C GLU A 134 5.22 11.75 6.48
N TYR A 135 4.25 11.11 5.83
CA TYR A 135 4.31 10.79 4.41
C TYR A 135 4.44 12.06 3.54
N ILE A 136 3.56 13.05 3.74
CA ILE A 136 3.63 14.32 3.01
C ILE A 136 5.00 14.97 3.17
N ARG A 137 5.52 15.07 4.40
CA ARG A 137 6.84 15.65 4.68
C ARG A 137 7.98 14.81 4.09
N ALA A 138 7.92 13.49 4.22
CA ALA A 138 8.95 12.59 3.75
C ALA A 138 9.08 12.64 2.23
N PHE A 139 7.97 12.75 1.51
CA PHE A 139 7.95 12.75 0.06
C PHE A 139 7.98 14.14 -0.56
N GLY A 140 7.76 15.20 0.22
CA GLY A 140 7.78 16.58 -0.26
C GLY A 140 6.63 16.88 -1.22
N ALA A 141 5.52 16.15 -1.10
CA ALA A 141 4.37 16.28 -1.97
C ALA A 141 3.68 17.63 -1.74
N ASP A 142 3.39 18.37 -2.81
CA ASP A 142 2.48 19.52 -2.72
C ASP A 142 1.04 19.01 -2.61
N ILE A 143 0.45 19.14 -1.43
CA ILE A 143 -0.93 18.72 -1.17
C ILE A 143 -1.98 19.51 -1.96
N ASN A 144 -1.60 20.55 -2.71
CA ASN A 144 -2.48 21.27 -3.63
C ASN A 144 -2.31 20.80 -5.08
N SER A 145 -1.29 19.99 -5.37
CA SER A 145 -1.06 19.36 -6.67
C SER A 145 -1.78 18.01 -6.70
N ALA A 146 -2.77 17.89 -7.58
CA ALA A 146 -3.48 16.64 -7.80
C ALA A 146 -2.51 15.51 -8.20
N THR A 147 -1.53 15.81 -9.04
CA THR A 147 -0.52 14.86 -9.50
C THR A 147 0.32 14.37 -8.32
N ASP A 148 0.88 15.28 -7.52
CA ASP A 148 1.72 14.92 -6.37
C ASP A 148 0.93 14.08 -5.34
N VAL A 149 -0.35 14.38 -5.13
CA VAL A 149 -1.21 13.64 -4.21
C VAL A 149 -1.52 12.23 -4.73
N VAL A 150 -1.74 12.07 -6.04
CA VAL A 150 -1.91 10.75 -6.67
C VAL A 150 -0.60 9.95 -6.62
N GLU A 151 0.54 10.57 -6.91
CA GLU A 151 1.85 9.92 -6.79
C GLU A 151 2.19 9.54 -5.34
N LEU A 152 1.79 10.37 -4.37
CA LEU A 152 1.92 10.05 -2.95
C LEU A 152 1.07 8.83 -2.58
N ALA A 153 -0.19 8.78 -3.03
CA ALA A 153 -1.05 7.62 -2.84
C ALA A 153 -0.42 6.35 -3.44
N MET A 154 0.09 6.42 -4.67
CA MET A 154 0.79 5.29 -5.30
C MET A 154 2.05 4.87 -4.53
N SER A 155 2.72 5.80 -3.86
CA SER A 155 3.90 5.52 -3.06
C SER A 155 3.57 4.80 -1.75
N ILE A 156 2.42 5.12 -1.15
CA ILE A 156 1.89 4.42 0.04
C ILE A 156 1.49 3.00 -0.39
N GLU A 157 0.60 2.87 -1.36
CA GLU A 157 0.15 1.59 -1.93
C GLU A 157 1.28 0.67 -2.41
N GLY A 158 2.34 1.25 -2.99
CA GLY A 158 3.52 0.50 -3.39
C GLY A 158 4.31 -0.04 -2.19
N GLN A 159 4.34 0.70 -1.08
CA GLN A 159 4.94 0.25 0.18
C GLN A 159 4.06 -0.81 0.87
N ALA A 160 2.73 -0.65 0.85
CA ALA A 160 1.75 -1.66 1.26
C ALA A 160 2.06 -3.02 0.62
N LEU A 161 2.07 -3.01 -0.72
CA LEU A 161 2.27 -4.16 -1.57
C LEU A 161 3.59 -4.87 -1.23
N ASP A 162 4.69 -4.10 -1.20
CA ASP A 162 6.01 -4.64 -0.89
C ASP A 162 6.10 -5.18 0.54
N LEU A 163 5.49 -4.50 1.52
CA LEU A 163 5.44 -4.94 2.91
C LEU A 163 4.71 -6.29 3.05
N TYR A 164 3.51 -6.42 2.48
CA TYR A 164 2.73 -7.65 2.55
C TYR A 164 3.38 -8.81 1.80
N MET A 165 3.99 -8.55 0.64
CA MET A 165 4.74 -9.57 -0.09
C MET A 165 5.92 -10.10 0.74
N ARG A 166 6.73 -9.23 1.33
CA ARG A 166 7.89 -9.62 2.14
C ARG A 166 7.48 -10.29 3.45
N ALA A 167 6.40 -9.84 4.09
CA ALA A 167 5.83 -10.52 5.24
C ALA A 167 5.35 -11.93 4.87
N GLY A 168 4.71 -12.10 3.70
CA GLY A 168 4.25 -13.38 3.19
C GLY A 168 5.37 -14.36 2.85
N GLU A 169 6.57 -13.87 2.53
CA GLU A 169 7.77 -14.68 2.36
C GLU A 169 8.40 -15.11 3.68
N ARG A 170 8.21 -14.33 4.75
CA ARG A 170 8.79 -14.57 6.08
C ARG A 170 7.95 -15.47 6.97
N THR A 171 6.64 -15.52 6.74
CA THR A 171 5.75 -16.39 7.53
C THR A 171 5.90 -17.86 7.15
N THR A 172 5.77 -18.75 8.14
CA THR A 172 5.84 -20.19 7.96
C THR A 172 4.47 -20.85 7.78
N GLY A 173 3.38 -20.12 8.06
CA GLY A 173 2.02 -20.66 8.02
C GLY A 173 1.33 -20.38 6.67
N ASP A 174 0.73 -21.42 6.08
CA ASP A 174 0.05 -21.29 4.78
C ASP A 174 -1.18 -20.38 4.83
N ALA A 175 -1.89 -20.35 5.97
CA ALA A 175 -3.07 -19.51 6.16
C ALA A 175 -2.68 -18.03 6.26
N GLU A 176 -1.67 -17.72 7.07
CA GLU A 176 -1.09 -16.39 7.25
C GLU A 176 -0.52 -15.86 5.93
N LYS A 177 0.24 -16.71 5.22
CA LYS A 177 0.78 -16.38 3.90
C LYS A 177 -0.34 -16.04 2.92
N LYS A 178 -1.42 -16.82 2.92
CA LYS A 178 -2.56 -16.56 2.05
C LYS A 178 -3.21 -15.20 2.36
N VAL A 179 -3.43 -14.88 3.64
CA VAL A 179 -4.00 -13.59 4.04
C VAL A 179 -3.13 -12.43 3.54
N LEU A 180 -1.82 -12.50 3.77
CA LEU A 180 -0.86 -11.49 3.33
C LEU A 180 -0.87 -11.28 1.81
N LEU A 181 -0.85 -12.37 1.04
CA LEU A 181 -0.84 -12.30 -0.42
C LEU A 181 -2.18 -11.84 -1.01
N ASP A 182 -3.30 -12.14 -0.33
CA ASP A 182 -4.61 -11.66 -0.74
C ASP A 182 -4.71 -10.13 -0.57
N ILE A 183 -4.18 -9.57 0.53
CA ILE A 183 -4.11 -8.11 0.75
C ILE A 183 -3.17 -7.47 -0.27
N ALA A 184 -1.98 -8.05 -0.47
CA ALA A 184 -1.04 -7.56 -1.49
C ALA A 184 -1.68 -7.45 -2.89
N ALA A 185 -2.55 -8.39 -3.27
CA ALA A 185 -3.26 -8.33 -4.54
C ALA A 185 -4.29 -7.19 -4.63
N GLU A 186 -4.82 -6.73 -3.49
CA GLU A 186 -5.72 -5.58 -3.39
C GLU A 186 -4.97 -4.27 -3.58
N GLU A 187 -3.81 -4.09 -2.93
CA GLU A 187 -2.97 -2.89 -3.10
C GLU A 187 -2.48 -2.77 -4.55
N HIS A 188 -2.14 -3.90 -5.18
CA HIS A 188 -1.85 -3.92 -6.60
C HIS A 188 -3.05 -3.49 -7.47
N THR A 189 -4.29 -3.70 -6.99
CA THR A 189 -5.49 -3.20 -7.65
C THR A 189 -5.67 -1.70 -7.45
N HIS A 190 -5.37 -1.15 -6.28
CA HIS A 190 -5.36 0.29 -6.03
C HIS A 190 -4.34 1.00 -6.92
N LEU A 191 -3.11 0.49 -7.00
CA LEU A 191 -2.07 1.00 -7.91
C LEU A 191 -2.53 1.09 -9.37
N ARG A 192 -3.29 0.09 -9.85
CA ARG A 192 -3.86 0.12 -11.20
C ARG A 192 -4.92 1.19 -11.38
N LEU A 193 -5.73 1.47 -10.35
CA LEU A 193 -6.74 2.52 -10.40
C LEU A 193 -6.11 3.90 -10.36
N LEU A 194 -5.11 4.10 -9.51
CA LEU A 194 -4.33 5.33 -9.40
C LEU A 194 -3.54 5.61 -10.67
N GLY A 195 -2.87 4.61 -11.25
CA GLY A 195 -2.16 4.76 -12.52
C GLY A 195 -3.08 5.16 -13.67
N LYS A 196 -4.28 4.56 -13.77
CA LYS A 196 -5.30 4.97 -14.76
C LYS A 196 -5.83 6.38 -14.56
N LEU A 197 -5.79 6.90 -13.33
CA LEU A 197 -6.13 8.29 -13.08
C LEU A 197 -4.99 9.20 -13.53
N LEU A 198 -3.75 8.86 -13.18
CA LEU A 198 -2.56 9.59 -13.60
C LEU A 198 -2.48 9.71 -15.13
N ASP A 199 -2.68 8.60 -15.86
CA ASP A 199 -2.72 8.56 -17.33
C ASP A 199 -3.78 9.48 -17.96
N ARG A 200 -4.84 9.85 -17.21
CA ARG A 200 -5.90 10.76 -17.66
C ARG A 200 -5.66 12.21 -17.29
N MET A 201 -4.77 12.45 -16.34
CA MET A 201 -4.38 13.78 -15.88
C MET A 201 -3.23 14.37 -16.70
N GLU A 202 -2.46 13.52 -17.40
CA GLU A 202 -1.46 13.90 -18.43
C GLU A 202 -2.10 14.27 -19.78
#